data_AF-A0A925BKJ7-F1
#
_entry.id   AF-A0A925BKJ7-F1
#
_cell.length_a   1.000
_cell.length_b   1.000
_cell.length_c   1.000
_cell.angle_alpha   90.00
_cell.angle_beta   90.00
_cell.angle_gamma   90.00
#
_symmetry.space_group_name_H-M   'P 1'
#
loop_
_entity.id
_entity.type
_entity.pdbx_description
1 polymer ?
#
loop_
_entity_poly.entity_id
_entity_poly.type
_entity_poly.pdbx_seq_one_letter_code
_entity_poly.pdbx_strand_id
1 'polypeptide(L)'
;MAHQFDRKMARLALEICRYTYAAGVGDSEDAAEMAEALAYITTHSNPITKESKPGKPIPINGGRTSFACVVSYADRNVVSYMGTKTQFDIHELKESLNRLKQAKGFELFTTMREEVKADIAIVKKFRESLKDWGQNGKARPVAFQLDAEHLGKPAGATVDPLEGRVHHGFLDELKAVQRQIVATLIEHGSDPRLGKDARPVLVTGHSQGGAEAALATRALAAAGFNVEVTYTFAAPRTGTPEFAASVKTPVHRIEFGDDIVPHLPPTLIRTLLEELIVEHKLLLRMLTLLDDLENALSEIRDFGYVGLGPLCYGEPKAKKIHIGLSDADEKALFDRRLEFLRKNPKHWGDHHHLAGMTAEVTAKPSKRGNYTALVS
;
A
#
# COMPACT_ATOMS: atom_id res chain seq x y z
N MET A 1 20.09 -11.30 -15.78
CA MET A 1 19.27 -10.46 -16.69
C MET A 1 18.21 -9.80 -15.83
N ALA A 2 17.94 -8.51 -15.97
CA ALA A 2 16.84 -7.87 -15.24
C ALA A 2 15.53 -8.55 -15.64
N HIS A 3 14.73 -8.99 -14.68
CA HIS A 3 13.42 -9.58 -14.97
C HIS A 3 12.56 -8.51 -15.65
N GLN A 4 12.16 -8.76 -16.89
CA GLN A 4 11.32 -7.84 -17.64
C GLN A 4 9.91 -7.86 -17.02
N PHE A 5 9.27 -6.69 -16.95
CA PHE A 5 7.90 -6.57 -16.47
C PHE A 5 6.95 -7.43 -17.34
N ASP A 6 6.31 -8.43 -16.72
CA ASP A 6 5.33 -9.31 -17.36
C ASP A 6 3.90 -8.86 -16.98
N ARG A 7 3.17 -8.31 -17.96
CA ARG A 7 1.79 -7.86 -17.78
C ARG A 7 0.85 -8.99 -17.36
N LYS A 8 1.00 -10.19 -17.93
CA LYS A 8 0.12 -11.34 -17.61
C LYS A 8 0.35 -11.80 -16.18
N MET A 9 1.61 -11.80 -15.74
CA MET A 9 1.94 -12.13 -14.36
C MET A 9 1.45 -11.05 -13.39
N ALA A 10 1.62 -9.77 -13.72
CA ALA A 10 1.06 -8.67 -12.94
C ALA A 10 -0.47 -8.75 -12.83
N ARG A 11 -1.16 -9.14 -13.92
CA ARG A 11 -2.61 -9.37 -13.90
C ARG A 11 -3.01 -10.49 -12.97
N LEU A 12 -2.32 -11.63 -13.03
CA LEU A 12 -2.56 -12.75 -12.12
C LEU A 12 -2.33 -12.34 -10.66
N ALA A 13 -1.22 -11.63 -10.39
CA ALA A 13 -0.89 -11.12 -9.07
C ALA A 13 -1.97 -10.19 -8.50
N LEU A 14 -2.53 -9.31 -9.34
CA LEU A 14 -3.63 -8.42 -8.97
C LEU A 14 -4.92 -9.19 -8.63
N GLU A 15 -5.25 -10.23 -9.38
CA GLU A 15 -6.45 -11.05 -9.11
C GLU A 15 -6.30 -11.87 -7.82
N ILE A 16 -5.09 -12.34 -7.51
CA ILE A 16 -4.80 -12.95 -6.21
C ILE A 16 -4.94 -11.93 -5.08
N CYS A 17 -4.52 -10.67 -5.28
CA CYS A 17 -4.80 -9.59 -4.33
C CYS A 17 -6.30 -9.35 -4.13
N ARG A 18 -7.11 -9.31 -5.20
CA ARG A 18 -8.58 -9.20 -5.11
C ARG A 18 -9.18 -10.35 -4.28
N TYR A 19 -8.77 -11.58 -4.57
CA TYR A 19 -9.21 -12.75 -3.81
C TYR A 19 -8.82 -12.64 -2.33
N THR A 20 -7.57 -12.25 -2.04
CA THR A 20 -7.04 -12.12 -0.67
C THR A 20 -7.85 -11.09 0.14
N TYR A 21 -8.18 -9.96 -0.49
CA TYR A 21 -9.00 -8.91 0.12
C TYR A 21 -10.40 -9.42 0.47
N ALA A 22 -11.09 -10.00 -0.51
CA ALA A 22 -12.45 -10.50 -0.33
C ALA A 22 -12.53 -11.64 0.71
N ALA A 23 -11.54 -12.54 0.72
CA ALA A 23 -11.46 -13.63 1.70
C ALA A 23 -11.12 -13.17 3.12
N GLY A 24 -10.44 -12.01 3.27
CA GLY A 24 -10.03 -11.47 4.57
C GLY A 24 -11.11 -10.63 5.26
N VAL A 25 -11.87 -9.83 4.52
CA VAL A 25 -12.88 -8.90 5.07
C VAL A 25 -14.18 -9.62 5.44
N GLY A 26 -14.63 -10.59 4.65
CA GLY A 26 -15.73 -11.49 5.02
C GLY A 26 -17.15 -10.91 4.93
N ASP A 27 -17.38 -9.81 4.20
CA ASP A 27 -18.72 -9.24 3.98
C ASP A 27 -19.46 -9.88 2.79
N SER A 28 -20.80 -9.83 2.81
CA SER A 28 -21.66 -10.50 1.81
C SER A 28 -21.56 -9.92 0.39
N GLU A 29 -21.17 -8.65 0.24
CA GLU A 29 -20.91 -8.01 -1.06
C GLU A 29 -19.62 -8.53 -1.73
N ASP A 30 -18.68 -9.08 -0.95
CA ASP A 30 -17.37 -9.54 -1.42
C ASP A 30 -17.39 -10.96 -2.02
N ALA A 31 -18.50 -11.71 -1.85
CA ALA A 31 -18.60 -13.10 -2.32
C ALA A 31 -18.56 -13.22 -3.86
N ALA A 32 -19.16 -12.26 -4.57
CA ALA A 32 -19.14 -12.22 -6.03
C ALA A 32 -17.74 -11.86 -6.57
N GLU A 33 -17.07 -10.89 -5.94
CA GLU A 33 -15.70 -10.51 -6.29
C GLU A 33 -14.71 -11.64 -6.03
N MET A 34 -14.85 -12.34 -4.89
CA MET A 34 -14.05 -13.51 -4.57
C MET A 34 -14.23 -14.61 -5.63
N ALA A 35 -15.47 -14.88 -6.07
CA ALA A 35 -15.76 -15.91 -7.06
C ALA A 35 -15.19 -15.55 -8.44
N GLU A 36 -15.29 -14.29 -8.86
CA GLU A 36 -14.73 -13.79 -10.12
C GLU A 36 -13.19 -13.86 -10.12
N ALA A 37 -12.55 -13.37 -9.06
CA ALA A 37 -11.10 -13.45 -8.91
C ALA A 37 -10.63 -14.91 -8.90
N LEU A 38 -11.32 -15.79 -8.18
CA LEU A 38 -11.03 -17.23 -8.17
C LEU A 38 -11.19 -17.86 -9.55
N ALA A 39 -12.20 -17.48 -10.32
CA ALA A 39 -12.38 -17.94 -11.70
C ALA A 39 -11.21 -17.52 -12.59
N TYR A 40 -10.73 -16.27 -12.46
CA TYR A 40 -9.55 -15.82 -13.18
C TYR A 40 -8.29 -16.58 -12.77
N ILE A 41 -8.01 -16.68 -11.46
CA ILE A 41 -6.87 -17.41 -10.90
C ILE A 41 -6.82 -18.85 -11.42
N THR A 42 -7.98 -19.51 -11.48
CA THR A 42 -8.11 -20.91 -11.90
C THR A 42 -7.92 -21.11 -13.40
N THR A 43 -8.29 -20.11 -14.22
CA THR A 43 -8.28 -20.21 -15.69
C THR A 43 -7.02 -19.61 -16.33
N HIS A 44 -6.33 -18.71 -15.62
CA HIS A 44 -5.18 -17.93 -16.12
C HIS A 44 -3.93 -18.18 -15.28
N SER A 45 -3.60 -19.46 -15.06
CA SER A 45 -2.29 -19.90 -14.60
C SER A 45 -1.24 -19.57 -15.67
N ASN A 46 -0.83 -18.30 -15.79
CA ASN A 46 0.18 -17.81 -16.74
C ASN A 46 1.40 -18.76 -16.74
N PRO A 47 1.56 -19.69 -17.68
CA PRO A 47 2.31 -20.90 -17.36
C PRO A 47 3.81 -20.70 -17.58
N ILE A 48 4.64 -21.21 -16.65
CA ILE A 48 5.88 -21.89 -17.06
C ILE A 48 5.51 -23.30 -17.55
N THR A 49 4.40 -23.91 -17.07
CA THR A 49 3.88 -25.20 -17.56
C THR A 49 2.37 -25.16 -17.91
N LYS A 50 2.00 -25.54 -19.13
CA LYS A 50 0.65 -25.36 -19.72
C LYS A 50 -0.49 -26.18 -19.07
N GLU A 51 -0.23 -27.00 -18.05
CA GLU A 51 -1.11 -28.12 -17.71
C GLU A 51 -1.52 -28.24 -16.23
N SER A 52 -1.03 -27.39 -15.32
CA SER A 52 -1.44 -27.49 -13.90
C SER A 52 -2.51 -26.45 -13.52
N LYS A 53 -3.66 -26.93 -13.05
CA LYS A 53 -4.61 -26.10 -12.30
C LYS A 53 -3.95 -25.64 -10.98
N PRO A 54 -4.15 -24.40 -10.53
CA PRO A 54 -3.67 -23.99 -9.21
C PRO A 54 -4.34 -24.81 -8.12
N GLY A 55 -3.63 -24.98 -7.00
CA GLY A 55 -4.24 -25.39 -5.73
C GLY A 55 -5.24 -24.34 -5.25
N LYS A 56 -6.16 -24.77 -4.37
CA LYS A 56 -7.09 -23.84 -3.74
C LYS A 56 -6.30 -22.76 -2.98
N PRO A 57 -6.63 -21.46 -3.16
CA PRO A 57 -6.02 -20.40 -2.36
C PRO A 57 -6.14 -20.66 -0.86
N ILE A 58 -5.05 -20.44 -0.13
CA ILE A 58 -4.93 -20.70 1.31
C ILE A 58 -4.89 -19.36 2.03
N PRO A 59 -6.02 -18.87 2.59
CA PRO A 59 -6.04 -17.62 3.33
C PRO A 59 -5.32 -17.78 4.68
N ILE A 60 -4.60 -16.73 5.06
CA ILE A 60 -3.85 -16.60 6.31
C ILE A 60 -4.32 -15.32 6.98
N ASN A 61 -4.76 -15.42 8.23
CA ASN A 61 -5.32 -14.31 8.97
C ASN A 61 -4.34 -13.89 10.09
N GLY A 62 -3.78 -12.68 9.98
CA GLY A 62 -2.88 -12.09 10.97
C GLY A 62 -3.62 -11.31 12.07
N GLY A 63 -4.95 -11.24 12.03
CA GLY A 63 -5.79 -10.53 12.98
C GLY A 63 -6.74 -9.56 12.29
N ARG A 64 -6.86 -8.34 12.84
CA ARG A 64 -7.85 -7.37 12.33
C ARG A 64 -7.39 -6.60 11.10
N THR A 65 -6.09 -6.50 10.84
CA THR A 65 -5.51 -5.48 9.93
C THR A 65 -4.56 -6.03 8.88
N SER A 66 -4.18 -7.31 8.95
CA SER A 66 -3.33 -7.98 7.97
C SER A 66 -3.92 -9.34 7.57
N PHE A 67 -4.07 -9.51 6.27
CA PHE A 67 -4.53 -10.72 5.62
C PHE A 67 -3.51 -11.13 4.56
N ALA A 68 -3.28 -12.41 4.43
CA ALA A 68 -2.45 -12.95 3.38
C ALA A 68 -3.11 -14.15 2.70
N CYS A 69 -2.61 -14.53 1.54
CA CYS A 69 -3.05 -15.74 0.85
C CYS A 69 -1.88 -16.37 0.11
N VAL A 70 -1.77 -17.70 0.17
CA VAL A 70 -0.84 -18.47 -0.65
C VAL A 70 -1.62 -19.22 -1.72
N VAL A 71 -1.22 -19.06 -2.98
CA VAL A 71 -1.75 -19.82 -4.12
C VAL A 71 -0.63 -20.64 -4.71
N SER A 72 -0.80 -21.96 -4.71
CA SER A 72 0.22 -22.89 -5.21
C SER A 72 -0.05 -23.31 -6.64
N TYR A 73 0.98 -23.29 -7.47
CA TYR A 73 1.01 -23.83 -8.82
C TYR A 73 2.03 -24.99 -8.86
N ALA A 74 2.03 -25.79 -9.94
CA ALA A 74 2.99 -26.88 -10.05
C ALA A 74 4.45 -26.39 -10.13
N ASP A 75 4.63 -25.20 -10.71
CA ASP A 75 5.92 -24.57 -11.03
C ASP A 75 6.33 -23.47 -10.05
N ARG A 76 5.42 -22.91 -9.23
CA ARG A 76 5.71 -21.81 -8.29
C ARG A 76 4.67 -21.69 -7.18
N ASN A 77 4.94 -20.87 -6.17
CA ASN A 77 3.96 -20.37 -5.22
C ASN A 77 3.81 -18.85 -5.37
N VAL A 78 2.60 -18.34 -5.17
CA VAL A 78 2.31 -16.89 -5.11
C VAL A 78 1.82 -16.54 -3.71
N VAL A 79 2.46 -15.58 -3.07
CA VAL A 79 2.02 -15.04 -1.77
C VAL A 79 1.50 -13.63 -1.98
N SER A 80 0.26 -13.40 -1.54
CA SER A 80 -0.39 -12.10 -1.58
C SER A 80 -0.62 -11.56 -0.17
N TYR A 81 -0.40 -10.27 0.03
CA TYR A 81 -0.62 -9.54 1.27
C TYR A 81 -1.67 -8.44 1.08
N MET A 82 -2.47 -8.18 2.11
CA MET A 82 -3.56 -7.21 2.09
C MET A 82 -3.83 -6.62 3.48
N GLY A 83 -4.16 -5.32 3.53
CA GLY A 83 -4.60 -4.65 4.76
C GLY A 83 -6.09 -4.31 4.76
N THR A 84 -6.59 -3.77 5.88
CA THR A 84 -7.95 -3.21 5.93
C THR A 84 -8.04 -1.85 5.24
N LYS A 85 -9.26 -1.47 4.81
CA LYS A 85 -9.53 -0.12 4.26
C LYS A 85 -9.16 0.93 5.30
N THR A 86 -8.05 1.63 5.11
CA THR A 86 -7.77 2.86 5.87
C THR A 86 -8.41 4.03 5.12
N GLN A 87 -9.52 4.56 5.63
CA GLN A 87 -10.15 5.77 5.09
C GLN A 87 -9.54 7.00 5.76
N PHE A 88 -8.71 7.74 5.04
CA PHE A 88 -8.32 9.10 5.40
C PHE A 88 -9.11 10.07 4.53
N ASP A 89 -10.03 10.84 5.14
CA ASP A 89 -10.79 11.88 4.43
C ASP A 89 -10.07 13.23 4.51
N ILE A 90 -9.15 13.45 3.57
CA ILE A 90 -8.43 14.73 3.40
C ILE A 90 -9.36 15.80 2.80
N HIS A 91 -10.51 15.41 2.22
CA HIS A 91 -11.46 16.30 1.61
C HIS A 91 -12.23 17.12 2.63
N GLU A 92 -12.81 16.45 3.64
CA GLU A 92 -13.47 17.11 4.77
C GLU A 92 -12.53 18.13 5.42
N LEU A 93 -11.26 17.76 5.65
CA LEU A 93 -10.26 18.65 6.22
C LEU A 93 -10.03 19.90 5.34
N LYS A 94 -9.77 19.72 4.04
CA LYS A 94 -9.51 20.86 3.13
C LYS A 94 -10.73 21.76 3.00
N GLU A 95 -11.93 21.19 2.94
CA GLU A 95 -13.15 21.99 2.90
C GLU A 95 -13.35 22.79 4.18
N SER A 96 -13.15 22.16 5.34
CA SER A 96 -13.22 22.84 6.64
C SER A 96 -12.22 24.00 6.71
N LEU A 97 -10.99 23.79 6.25
CA LEU A 97 -9.97 24.84 6.23
C LEU A 97 -10.31 25.98 5.24
N ASN A 98 -10.88 25.66 4.09
CA ASN A 98 -11.37 26.65 3.13
C ASN A 98 -12.56 27.46 3.65
N ARG A 99 -13.49 26.84 4.39
CA ARG A 99 -14.60 27.55 5.04
C ARG A 99 -14.10 28.47 6.15
N LEU A 100 -13.15 28.02 6.97
CA LEU A 100 -12.47 28.86 7.96
C LEU A 100 -11.75 30.06 7.30
N LYS A 101 -11.18 29.89 6.10
CA LYS A 101 -10.55 30.96 5.30
C LYS A 101 -11.56 32.01 4.82
N GLN A 102 -12.77 31.60 4.44
CA GLN A 102 -13.84 32.49 3.99
C GLN A 102 -14.51 33.23 5.15
N ALA A 103 -14.46 32.69 6.36
CA ALA A 103 -14.96 33.32 7.58
C ALA A 103 -14.13 34.53 8.07
N LYS A 104 -13.20 35.08 7.25
CA LYS A 104 -12.33 36.24 7.54
C LYS A 104 -13.05 37.59 7.76
N GLY A 105 -14.34 37.58 8.07
CA GLY A 105 -15.12 38.74 8.48
C GLY A 105 -15.31 38.77 10.00
N PHE A 106 -15.27 39.97 10.57
CA PHE A 106 -15.17 40.35 12.00
C PHE A 106 -16.38 39.96 12.89
N GLU A 107 -16.91 38.73 12.78
CA GLU A 107 -17.99 38.21 13.64
C GLU A 107 -17.64 36.85 14.27
N LEU A 108 -16.35 36.49 14.32
CA LEU A 108 -15.92 35.16 14.76
C LEU A 108 -16.13 34.89 16.27
N PHE A 109 -16.44 35.91 17.08
CA PHE A 109 -16.42 35.77 18.54
C PHE A 109 -17.79 35.76 19.24
N THR A 110 -18.85 36.31 18.65
CA THR A 110 -20.15 36.45 19.37
C THR A 110 -21.22 35.44 18.96
N THR A 111 -21.07 34.74 17.83
CA THR A 111 -22.00 33.69 17.41
C THR A 111 -21.26 32.68 16.54
N MET A 112 -20.49 31.79 17.15
CA MET A 112 -19.95 30.63 16.42
C MET A 112 -21.11 29.78 15.89
N ARG A 113 -21.45 29.96 14.61
CA ARG A 113 -22.36 29.07 13.88
C ARG A 113 -21.87 27.64 14.04
N GLU A 114 -22.81 26.69 14.20
CA GLU A 114 -22.50 25.26 14.38
C GLU A 114 -21.55 24.71 13.29
N GLU A 115 -21.59 25.29 12.10
CA GLU A 115 -20.66 24.99 10.99
C GLU A 115 -19.18 25.26 11.33
N VAL A 116 -18.86 26.38 11.99
CA VAL A 116 -17.49 26.69 12.41
C VAL A 116 -17.01 25.75 13.51
N LYS A 117 -17.93 25.32 14.40
CA LYS A 117 -17.63 24.33 15.44
C LYS A 117 -17.39 22.94 14.84
N ALA A 118 -18.17 22.55 13.83
CA ALA A 118 -17.98 21.32 13.07
C ALA A 118 -16.63 21.32 12.32
N ASP A 119 -16.27 22.44 11.70
CA ASP A 119 -14.97 22.58 11.02
C ASP A 119 -13.79 22.51 11.99
N ILE A 120 -13.90 23.13 13.17
CA ILE A 120 -12.90 22.99 14.24
C ILE A 120 -12.85 21.54 14.74
N ALA A 121 -13.98 20.84 14.83
CA ALA A 121 -14.03 19.43 15.21
C ALA A 121 -13.34 18.53 14.17
N ILE A 122 -13.51 18.81 12.87
CA ILE A 122 -12.82 18.09 11.78
C ILE A 122 -11.30 18.31 11.86
N VAL A 123 -10.84 19.55 12.08
CA VAL A 123 -9.41 19.84 12.26
C VAL A 123 -8.86 19.16 13.53
N LYS A 124 -9.64 19.09 14.61
CA LYS A 124 -9.28 18.36 15.84
C LYS A 124 -9.25 16.85 15.63
N LYS A 125 -10.19 16.27 14.88
CA LYS A 125 -10.22 14.85 14.51
C LYS A 125 -9.03 14.48 13.62
N PHE A 126 -8.66 15.37 12.70
CA PHE A 126 -7.44 15.21 11.91
C PHE A 126 -6.19 15.26 12.81
N ARG A 127 -6.13 16.20 13.76
CA ARG A 127 -5.07 16.22 14.80
C ARG A 127 -5.03 14.92 15.60
N GLU A 128 -6.17 14.36 16.01
CA GLU A 128 -6.24 13.08 16.71
C GLU A 128 -5.71 11.94 15.83
N SER A 129 -6.09 11.89 14.56
CA SER A 129 -5.58 10.91 13.59
C SER A 129 -4.06 11.04 13.36
N LEU A 130 -3.53 12.26 13.33
CA LEU A 130 -2.08 12.51 13.23
C LEU A 130 -1.34 12.18 14.52
N LYS A 131 -1.94 12.43 15.69
CA LYS A 131 -1.38 12.00 16.98
C LYS A 131 -1.39 10.49 17.12
N ASP A 132 -2.45 9.80 16.69
CA ASP A 132 -2.47 8.34 16.64
C ASP A 132 -1.38 7.83 15.69
N TRP A 133 -1.09 8.54 14.62
CA TRP A 133 -0.02 8.15 13.69
C TRP A 133 1.39 8.43 14.25
N GLY A 134 1.61 9.60 14.87
CA GLY A 134 2.89 10.07 15.40
C GLY A 134 3.25 9.52 16.79
N GLN A 135 2.28 9.43 17.70
CA GLN A 135 2.45 8.92 19.07
C GLN A 135 2.47 7.38 19.14
N ASN A 136 1.74 6.67 18.28
CA ASN A 136 1.80 5.20 18.27
C ASN A 136 3.13 4.68 17.68
N GLY A 137 4.04 5.55 17.22
CA GLY A 137 5.36 5.17 16.75
C GLY A 137 5.35 4.25 15.53
N LYS A 138 4.18 4.00 14.93
CA LYS A 138 4.01 3.06 13.81
C LYS A 138 4.61 3.59 12.52
N ALA A 139 4.71 4.91 12.35
CA ALA A 139 5.34 5.53 11.19
C ALA A 139 6.87 5.55 11.23
N ARG A 140 7.45 5.47 12.42
CA ARG A 140 8.88 5.69 12.62
C ARG A 140 9.68 4.53 12.00
N PRO A 141 10.84 4.82 11.40
CA PRO A 141 11.72 3.78 10.90
C PRO A 141 12.27 3.03 12.10
N VAL A 142 12.08 1.73 12.15
CA VAL A 142 12.65 0.80 13.14
C VAL A 142 13.65 -0.14 12.45
N ALA A 143 14.53 -0.77 13.22
CA ALA A 143 15.37 -1.83 12.67
C ALA A 143 14.48 -2.94 12.08
N PHE A 144 14.87 -3.50 10.93
CA PHE A 144 14.12 -4.58 10.30
C PHE A 144 14.35 -5.91 11.03
N GLN A 145 13.81 -5.99 12.25
CA GLN A 145 13.96 -7.13 13.15
C GLN A 145 12.80 -8.11 13.00
N LEU A 146 13.14 -9.33 12.63
CA LEU A 146 12.28 -10.52 12.69
C LEU A 146 12.89 -11.51 13.69
N ASP A 147 12.09 -12.39 14.28
CA ASP A 147 12.62 -13.51 15.06
C ASP A 147 12.93 -14.72 14.17
N ALA A 148 13.50 -15.77 14.78
CA ALA A 148 13.85 -17.01 14.11
C ALA A 148 12.68 -17.65 13.37
N GLU A 149 11.50 -17.69 13.99
CA GLU A 149 10.33 -18.39 13.44
C GLU A 149 9.77 -17.66 12.21
N HIS A 150 9.81 -16.33 12.20
CA HIS A 150 9.47 -15.53 11.00
C HIS A 150 10.40 -15.82 9.81
N LEU A 151 11.59 -16.37 10.05
CA LEU A 151 12.56 -16.76 9.02
C LEU A 151 12.63 -18.29 8.82
N GLY A 152 11.68 -19.05 9.37
CA GLY A 152 11.66 -20.52 9.24
C GLY A 152 12.77 -21.24 10.01
N LYS A 153 13.41 -20.55 10.96
CA LYS A 153 14.46 -21.10 11.83
C LYS A 153 13.85 -21.61 13.15
N PRO A 154 14.53 -22.53 13.86
CA PRO A 154 14.08 -23.01 15.16
C PRO A 154 13.87 -21.87 16.17
N ALA A 155 12.81 -21.97 16.97
CA ALA A 155 12.52 -21.01 18.03
C ALA A 155 13.73 -20.83 18.97
N GLY A 156 14.03 -19.59 19.32
CA GLY A 156 15.18 -19.24 20.17
C GLY A 156 16.52 -19.09 19.44
N ALA A 157 16.60 -19.37 18.14
CA ALA A 157 17.80 -19.05 17.37
C ALA A 157 18.04 -17.52 17.32
N THR A 158 19.28 -17.09 17.50
CA THR A 158 19.66 -15.68 17.37
C THR A 158 19.57 -15.25 15.91
N VAL A 159 18.91 -14.13 15.66
CA VAL A 159 18.76 -13.53 14.34
C VAL A 159 19.08 -12.05 14.44
N ASP A 160 20.15 -11.63 13.75
CA ASP A 160 20.48 -10.21 13.61
C ASP A 160 19.40 -9.49 12.78
N PRO A 161 19.18 -8.19 13.03
CA PRO A 161 18.30 -7.39 12.18
C PRO A 161 18.71 -7.49 10.71
N LEU A 162 17.72 -7.53 9.82
CA LEU A 162 17.97 -7.39 8.39
C LEU A 162 18.42 -5.96 8.08
N GLU A 163 19.19 -5.81 7.01
CA GLU A 163 19.78 -4.54 6.60
C GLU A 163 18.71 -3.46 6.32
N GLY A 164 18.98 -2.25 6.82
CA GLY A 164 18.11 -1.09 6.67
C GLY A 164 17.05 -0.95 7.74
N ARG A 165 16.29 0.16 7.65
CA ARG A 165 15.18 0.45 8.56
C ARG A 165 13.87 0.47 7.78
N VAL A 166 12.80 0.05 8.45
CA VAL A 166 11.48 -0.14 7.84
C VAL A 166 10.40 0.52 8.69
N HIS A 167 9.27 0.83 8.08
CA HIS A 167 8.11 1.39 8.75
C HIS A 167 7.58 0.39 9.79
N HIS A 168 7.51 0.82 11.05
CA HIS A 168 7.14 -0.03 12.19
C HIS A 168 5.77 -0.71 12.03
N GLY A 169 4.75 0.03 11.59
CA GLY A 169 3.41 -0.52 11.34
C GLY A 169 3.42 -1.66 10.33
N PHE A 170 4.00 -1.46 9.14
CA PHE A 170 4.10 -2.52 8.12
C PHE A 170 4.93 -3.72 8.59
N LEU A 171 5.94 -3.51 9.44
CA LEU A 171 6.70 -4.61 10.04
C LEU A 171 5.85 -5.43 11.01
N ASP A 172 5.01 -4.78 11.82
CA ASP A 172 4.11 -5.47 12.74
C ASP A 172 3.05 -6.29 11.99
N GLU A 173 2.46 -5.70 10.94
CA GLU A 173 1.50 -6.41 10.08
C GLU A 173 2.15 -7.61 9.39
N LEU A 174 3.38 -7.46 8.85
CA LEU A 174 4.13 -8.58 8.29
C LEU A 174 4.35 -9.69 9.33
N LYS A 175 4.83 -9.35 10.54
CA LYS A 175 5.09 -10.33 11.61
C LYS A 175 3.85 -11.17 11.92
N ALA A 176 2.68 -10.55 11.91
CA ALA A 176 1.42 -11.20 12.23
C ALA A 176 1.09 -12.40 11.31
N VAL A 177 1.52 -12.36 10.05
CA VAL A 177 1.26 -13.42 9.05
C VAL A 177 2.48 -14.24 8.66
N GLN A 178 3.70 -13.71 8.84
CA GLN A 178 4.91 -14.24 8.22
C GLN A 178 5.26 -15.68 8.65
N ARG A 179 5.04 -16.06 9.92
CA ARG A 179 5.32 -17.44 10.38
C ARG A 179 4.45 -18.48 9.65
N GLN A 180 3.16 -18.17 9.51
CA GLN A 180 2.21 -19.03 8.82
C GLN A 180 2.55 -19.12 7.33
N ILE A 181 2.90 -18.00 6.71
CA ILE A 181 3.33 -17.96 5.31
C ILE A 181 4.55 -18.84 5.07
N VAL A 182 5.58 -18.72 5.91
CA VAL A 182 6.79 -19.54 5.80
C VAL A 182 6.47 -21.03 5.92
N ALA A 183 5.63 -21.41 6.89
CA ALA A 183 5.19 -22.79 7.06
C ALA A 183 4.43 -23.31 5.82
N THR A 184 3.47 -22.53 5.32
CA THR A 184 2.69 -22.89 4.12
C THR A 184 3.59 -22.99 2.88
N LEU A 185 4.54 -22.07 2.69
CA LEU A 185 5.48 -22.14 1.56
C LEU A 185 6.34 -23.42 1.62
N ILE A 186 6.83 -23.80 2.80
CA ILE A 186 7.59 -25.05 3.00
C ILE A 186 6.71 -26.26 2.66
N GLU A 187 5.50 -26.33 3.23
CA GLU A 187 4.54 -27.41 2.97
C GLU A 187 4.20 -27.55 1.47
N HIS A 188 4.15 -26.43 0.75
CA HIS A 188 3.80 -26.38 -0.66
C HIS A 188 5.00 -26.36 -1.61
N GLY A 189 6.15 -26.85 -1.15
CA GLY A 189 7.30 -27.18 -2.00
C GLY A 189 8.27 -26.05 -2.29
N SER A 190 8.17 -24.92 -1.59
CA SER A 190 9.16 -23.81 -1.66
C SER A 190 10.24 -23.90 -0.57
N ASP A 191 10.36 -25.04 0.10
CA ASP A 191 11.37 -25.25 1.15
C ASP A 191 12.80 -25.00 0.62
N PRO A 192 13.55 -24.03 1.18
CA PRO A 192 14.92 -23.73 0.77
C PRO A 192 15.87 -24.93 0.80
N ARG A 193 15.59 -25.93 1.63
CA ARG A 193 16.39 -27.16 1.75
C ARG A 193 16.34 -28.03 0.50
N LEU A 194 15.34 -27.83 -0.36
CA LEU A 194 15.22 -28.52 -1.65
C LEU A 194 16.16 -27.93 -2.72
N GLY A 195 16.84 -26.81 -2.44
CA GLY A 195 17.79 -26.19 -3.36
C GLY A 195 17.12 -25.83 -4.70
N LYS A 196 17.66 -26.34 -5.81
CA LYS A 196 17.14 -26.08 -7.16
C LYS A 196 15.74 -26.65 -7.42
N ASP A 197 15.32 -27.63 -6.61
CA ASP A 197 14.00 -28.27 -6.74
C ASP A 197 12.94 -27.51 -5.91
N ALA A 198 13.34 -26.51 -5.12
CA ALA A 198 12.44 -25.62 -4.42
C ALA A 198 11.64 -24.78 -5.42
N ARG A 199 10.31 -24.80 -5.29
CA ARG A 199 9.43 -23.95 -6.10
C ARG A 199 9.73 -22.48 -5.85
N PRO A 200 9.95 -21.67 -6.89
CA PRO A 200 10.08 -20.23 -6.74
C PRO A 200 8.84 -19.60 -6.13
N VAL A 201 9.04 -18.45 -5.49
CA VAL A 201 8.01 -17.65 -4.83
C VAL A 201 7.86 -16.33 -5.57
N LEU A 202 6.64 -16.02 -5.97
CA LEU A 202 6.22 -14.68 -6.39
C LEU A 202 5.52 -13.99 -5.22
N VAL A 203 5.85 -12.73 -4.99
CA VAL A 203 5.27 -11.94 -3.91
C VAL A 203 4.41 -10.82 -4.50
N THR A 204 3.24 -10.58 -3.92
CA THR A 204 2.34 -9.51 -4.35
C THR A 204 1.58 -8.87 -3.21
N GLY A 205 1.07 -7.67 -3.42
CA GLY A 205 0.18 -7.01 -2.48
C GLY A 205 -0.33 -5.68 -3.02
N HIS A 206 -1.44 -5.20 -2.45
CA HIS A 206 -2.03 -3.91 -2.80
C HIS A 206 -2.14 -2.99 -1.58
N SER A 207 -1.96 -1.68 -1.80
CA SER A 207 -2.04 -0.66 -0.74
C SER A 207 -1.11 -1.01 0.42
N GLN A 208 -1.59 -1.04 1.66
CA GLN A 208 -0.85 -1.55 2.83
C GLN A 208 -0.24 -2.94 2.58
N GLY A 209 -0.98 -3.85 1.96
CA GLY A 209 -0.46 -5.17 1.62
C GLY A 209 0.70 -5.12 0.62
N GLY A 210 0.73 -4.14 -0.26
CA GLY A 210 1.87 -3.91 -1.15
C GLY A 210 3.13 -3.48 -0.39
N ALA A 211 2.95 -2.78 0.74
CA ALA A 211 4.04 -2.48 1.64
C ALA A 211 4.55 -3.71 2.40
N GLU A 212 3.63 -4.54 2.91
CA GLU A 212 3.96 -5.83 3.53
C GLU A 212 4.69 -6.76 2.54
N ALA A 213 4.23 -6.81 1.29
CA ALA A 213 4.86 -7.55 0.20
C ALA A 213 6.32 -7.11 -0.07
N ALA A 214 6.60 -5.81 -0.02
CA ALA A 214 7.97 -5.28 -0.16
C ALA A 214 8.88 -5.76 0.99
N LEU A 215 8.39 -5.72 2.23
CA LEU A 215 9.14 -6.22 3.39
C LEU A 215 9.32 -7.75 3.32
N ALA A 216 8.25 -8.48 2.99
CA ALA A 216 8.22 -9.92 2.84
C ALA A 216 9.23 -10.42 1.79
N THR A 217 9.38 -9.69 0.68
CA THR A 217 10.36 -10.00 -0.36
C THR A 217 11.76 -10.16 0.23
N ARG A 218 12.18 -9.20 1.06
CA ARG A 218 13.48 -9.23 1.73
C ARG A 218 13.56 -10.30 2.81
N ALA A 219 12.49 -10.49 3.59
CA ALA A 219 12.42 -11.46 4.67
C ALA A 219 12.49 -12.91 4.16
N LEU A 220 11.72 -13.25 3.13
CA LEU A 220 11.73 -14.56 2.50
C LEU A 220 13.08 -14.85 1.83
N ALA A 221 13.66 -13.87 1.12
CA ALA A 221 15.01 -14.01 0.58
C ALA A 221 16.06 -14.24 1.69
N ALA A 222 15.93 -13.55 2.84
CA ALA A 222 16.80 -13.77 4.01
C ALA A 222 16.66 -15.17 4.62
N ALA A 223 15.46 -15.75 4.54
CA ALA A 223 15.16 -17.10 4.97
C ALA A 223 15.58 -18.19 3.95
N GLY A 224 16.14 -17.79 2.81
CA GLY A 224 16.66 -18.69 1.78
C GLY A 224 15.66 -19.11 0.71
N PHE A 225 14.43 -18.56 0.71
CA PHE A 225 13.46 -18.83 -0.34
C PHE A 225 13.92 -18.24 -1.67
N ASN A 226 13.66 -18.95 -2.76
CA ASN A 226 13.87 -18.44 -4.12
C ASN A 226 12.75 -17.46 -4.50
N VAL A 227 12.88 -16.21 -4.09
CA VAL A 227 11.93 -15.15 -4.46
C VAL A 227 12.31 -14.56 -5.83
N GLU A 228 11.53 -14.89 -6.86
CA GLU A 228 11.86 -14.55 -8.25
C GLU A 228 11.48 -13.12 -8.62
N VAL A 229 10.31 -12.67 -8.19
CA VAL A 229 9.77 -11.36 -8.55
C VAL A 229 8.69 -10.92 -7.56
N THR A 230 8.59 -9.61 -7.39
CA THR A 230 7.54 -8.97 -6.58
C THR A 230 6.77 -7.96 -7.41
N TYR A 231 5.44 -8.01 -7.34
CA TYR A 231 4.55 -7.01 -7.94
C TYR A 231 3.78 -6.30 -6.83
N THR A 232 3.93 -4.99 -6.69
CA THR A 232 3.17 -4.22 -5.69
C THR A 232 2.22 -3.25 -6.38
N PHE A 233 0.99 -3.13 -5.89
CA PHE A 233 -0.04 -2.25 -6.46
C PHE A 233 -0.36 -1.15 -5.48
N ALA A 234 -0.24 0.11 -5.88
CA ALA A 234 -0.57 1.26 -5.03
C ALA A 234 0.14 1.27 -3.66
N ALA A 235 1.35 0.68 -3.58
CA ALA A 235 2.02 0.48 -2.31
C ALA A 235 2.69 1.77 -1.79
N PRO A 236 2.49 2.13 -0.51
CA PRO A 236 3.28 3.19 0.11
C PRO A 236 4.75 2.78 0.23
N ARG A 237 5.64 3.76 0.37
CA ARG A 237 7.08 3.53 0.59
C ARG A 237 7.32 2.92 1.97
N THR A 238 8.18 1.90 2.07
CA THR A 238 8.20 1.01 3.25
C THR A 238 9.46 1.05 4.08
N GLY A 239 10.56 1.55 3.53
CA GLY A 239 11.84 1.53 4.21
C GLY A 239 12.83 2.52 3.62
N THR A 240 13.94 2.66 4.33
CA THR A 240 15.02 3.60 4.03
C THR A 240 15.81 3.18 2.78
N PRO A 241 16.70 4.03 2.25
CA PRO A 241 17.53 3.68 1.10
C PRO A 241 18.37 2.42 1.34
N GLU A 242 18.84 2.18 2.56
CA GLU A 242 19.59 0.98 2.93
C GLU A 242 18.71 -0.28 2.85
N PHE A 243 17.45 -0.19 3.29
CA PHE A 243 16.50 -1.29 3.12
C PHE A 243 16.28 -1.58 1.63
N ALA A 244 16.00 -0.54 0.83
CA ALA A 244 15.78 -0.70 -0.60
C ALA A 244 17.00 -1.29 -1.33
N ALA A 245 18.21 -0.84 -0.97
CA ALA A 245 19.46 -1.37 -1.51
C ALA A 245 19.72 -2.83 -1.10
N SER A 246 19.21 -3.27 0.06
CA SER A 246 19.35 -4.65 0.53
C SER A 246 18.51 -5.67 -0.27
N VAL A 247 17.45 -5.22 -0.95
CA VAL A 247 16.59 -6.09 -1.75
C VAL A 247 17.20 -6.31 -3.13
N LYS A 248 17.56 -7.56 -3.43
CA LYS A 248 18.13 -7.95 -4.73
C LYS A 248 17.11 -8.56 -5.68
N THR A 249 15.98 -9.02 -5.15
CA THR A 249 14.86 -9.52 -5.94
C THR A 249 14.29 -8.40 -6.82
N PRO A 250 13.98 -8.67 -8.10
CA PRO A 250 13.25 -7.74 -8.96
C PRO A 250 11.89 -7.36 -8.37
N VAL A 251 11.64 -6.06 -8.20
CA VAL A 251 10.37 -5.54 -7.71
C VAL A 251 9.79 -4.57 -8.75
N HIS A 252 8.54 -4.79 -9.14
CA HIS A 252 7.79 -3.89 -10.01
C HIS A 252 6.72 -3.19 -9.18
N ARG A 253 6.85 -1.87 -9.04
CA ARG A 253 5.82 -1.02 -8.43
C ARG A 253 4.80 -0.63 -9.48
N ILE A 254 3.53 -0.95 -9.30
CA ILE A 254 2.45 -0.55 -10.20
C ILE A 254 1.64 0.56 -9.54
N GLU A 255 1.55 1.71 -10.20
CA GLU A 255 0.70 2.83 -9.79
C GLU A 255 -0.15 3.30 -10.96
N PHE A 256 -1.37 3.79 -10.70
CA PHE A 256 -2.30 4.20 -11.75
C PHE A 256 -2.84 5.61 -11.56
N GLY A 257 -2.82 6.39 -12.65
CA GLY A 257 -3.46 7.69 -12.74
C GLY A 257 -3.03 8.64 -11.64
N ASP A 258 -4.03 9.16 -10.94
CA ASP A 258 -3.87 10.12 -9.86
C ASP A 258 -3.89 9.47 -8.46
N ASP A 259 -3.69 8.14 -8.36
CA ASP A 259 -3.57 7.45 -7.08
C ASP A 259 -2.36 7.97 -6.29
N ILE A 260 -2.63 8.46 -5.10
CA ILE A 260 -1.73 9.24 -4.28
C ILE A 260 -1.33 8.49 -3.00
N VAL A 261 -1.93 7.32 -2.74
CA VAL A 261 -1.52 6.42 -1.65
C VAL A 261 -0.06 6.01 -1.70
N PRO A 262 0.59 5.78 -2.85
CA PRO A 262 2.04 5.54 -2.91
C PRO A 262 2.91 6.65 -2.30
N HIS A 263 2.33 7.84 -2.09
CA HIS A 263 2.98 9.02 -1.53
C HIS A 263 2.51 9.37 -0.11
N LEU A 264 1.68 8.52 0.49
CA LEU A 264 1.35 8.56 1.92
C LEU A 264 2.35 7.81 2.78
N PRO A 265 2.34 8.01 4.10
CA PRO A 265 1.71 9.13 4.83
C PRO A 265 2.56 10.42 4.98
N PRO A 266 3.91 10.39 5.12
CA PRO A 266 4.65 11.58 5.53
C PRO A 266 4.66 12.72 4.52
N THR A 267 5.03 12.46 3.26
CA THR A 267 5.35 13.52 2.31
C THR A 267 4.13 14.36 1.95
N LEU A 268 2.97 13.72 1.72
CA LEU A 268 1.75 14.45 1.38
C LEU A 268 1.21 15.26 2.57
N ILE A 269 1.06 14.63 3.73
CA ILE A 269 0.49 15.28 4.92
C ILE A 269 1.40 16.44 5.35
N ARG A 270 2.72 16.24 5.32
CA ARG A 270 3.72 17.27 5.58
C ARG A 270 3.57 18.46 4.63
N THR A 271 3.54 18.21 3.32
CA THR A 271 3.42 19.27 2.31
C THR A 271 2.12 20.07 2.48
N LEU A 272 1.00 19.38 2.72
CA LEU A 272 -0.29 20.04 2.96
C LEU A 272 -0.31 20.85 4.26
N LEU A 273 0.31 20.35 5.34
CA LEU A 273 0.42 21.05 6.62
C LEU A 273 1.34 22.27 6.54
N GLU A 274 2.48 22.16 5.85
CA GLU A 274 3.40 23.28 5.64
C GLU A 274 2.72 24.42 4.88
N GLU A 275 2.05 24.11 3.77
CA GLU A 275 1.28 25.09 2.98
C GLU A 275 0.18 25.73 3.83
N LEU A 276 -0.54 24.92 4.62
CA LEU A 276 -1.60 25.42 5.49
C LEU A 276 -1.08 26.38 6.55
N ILE A 277 0.02 26.02 7.22
CA ILE A 277 0.64 26.84 8.26
C ILE A 277 1.13 28.16 7.66
N VAL A 278 1.78 28.12 6.49
CA VAL A 278 2.28 29.30 5.79
C VAL A 278 1.14 30.22 5.36
N GLU A 279 0.09 29.69 4.74
CA GLU A 279 -1.04 30.49 4.24
C GLU A 279 -1.95 31.05 5.34
N HIS A 280 -2.07 30.35 6.49
CA HIS A 280 -3.11 30.60 7.49
C HIS A 280 -2.61 30.86 8.91
N LYS A 281 -1.31 31.12 9.07
CA LYS A 281 -0.64 31.30 10.37
C LYS A 281 -1.43 32.13 11.40
N LEU A 282 -1.93 33.30 11.01
CA LEU A 282 -2.65 34.22 11.91
C LEU A 282 -3.98 33.63 12.41
N LEU A 283 -4.75 33.00 11.52
CA LEU A 283 -6.03 32.38 11.86
C LEU A 283 -5.83 31.15 12.76
N LEU A 284 -4.87 30.29 12.40
CA LEU A 284 -4.52 29.12 13.19
C LEU A 284 -4.04 29.49 14.59
N ARG A 285 -3.30 30.60 14.72
CA ARG A 285 -2.85 31.13 16.02
C ARG A 285 -4.02 31.63 16.85
N MET A 286 -4.96 32.35 16.25
CA MET A 286 -6.17 32.83 16.94
C MET A 286 -7.06 31.67 17.41
N LEU A 287 -7.12 30.58 16.63
CA LEU A 287 -7.86 29.37 16.98
C LEU A 287 -7.10 28.43 17.93
N THR A 288 -5.90 28.80 18.41
CA THR A 288 -5.03 27.94 19.23
C THR A 288 -4.65 26.60 18.59
N LEU A 289 -4.70 26.52 17.26
CA LEU A 289 -4.38 25.32 16.46
C LEU A 289 -2.96 25.35 15.90
N LEU A 290 -2.30 26.53 15.87
CA LEU A 290 -0.98 26.68 15.24
C LEU A 290 0.08 25.80 15.90
N ASP A 291 0.24 25.89 17.22
CA ASP A 291 1.24 25.09 17.94
C ASP A 291 0.97 23.58 17.81
N ASP A 292 -0.30 23.18 17.78
CA ASP A 292 -0.70 21.79 17.57
C ASP A 292 -0.32 21.27 16.17
N LEU A 293 -0.52 22.10 15.14
CA LEU A 293 -0.17 21.74 13.75
C LEU A 293 1.34 21.79 13.51
N GLU A 294 2.06 22.75 14.10
CA GLU A 294 3.53 22.81 14.07
C GLU A 294 4.15 21.59 14.81
N ASN A 295 3.57 21.18 15.94
CA ASN A 295 3.95 19.96 16.64
C ASN A 295 3.66 18.71 15.79
N ALA A 296 2.46 18.58 15.21
CA ALA A 296 2.13 17.47 14.32
C ALA A 296 3.05 17.41 13.09
N LEU A 297 3.37 18.57 12.50
CA LEU A 297 4.34 18.68 11.41
C LEU A 297 5.73 18.20 11.83
N SER A 298 6.15 18.52 13.06
CA SER A 298 7.44 18.05 13.62
C SER A 298 7.47 16.53 13.87
N GLU A 299 6.31 15.91 14.09
CA GLU A 299 6.13 14.46 14.21
C GLU A 299 6.10 13.75 12.84
N ILE A 300 5.60 14.42 11.80
CA ILE A 300 5.64 13.98 10.41
C ILE A 300 6.98 14.34 9.79
N ARG A 301 8.03 13.68 10.27
CA ARG A 301 9.37 13.76 9.66
C ARG A 301 9.35 13.06 8.30
N ASP A 302 10.06 13.64 7.34
CA ASP A 302 10.48 12.87 6.18
C ASP A 302 11.51 11.84 6.68
N PHE A 303 11.07 10.59 6.80
CA PHE A 303 11.91 9.48 7.25
C PHE A 303 12.82 8.95 6.14
N GLY A 304 12.81 9.58 4.96
CA GLY A 304 13.63 9.19 3.82
C GLY A 304 13.20 7.85 3.23
N TYR A 305 11.93 7.47 3.37
CA TYR A 305 11.44 6.24 2.74
C TYR A 305 11.46 6.37 1.22
N VAL A 306 11.95 5.34 0.54
CA VAL A 306 12.10 5.32 -0.92
C VAL A 306 11.22 4.24 -1.56
N GLY A 307 10.95 4.39 -2.85
CA GLY A 307 10.30 3.34 -3.63
C GLY A 307 11.24 2.13 -3.81
N LEU A 308 10.71 0.93 -3.67
CA LEU A 308 11.46 -0.31 -3.89
C LEU A 308 11.27 -0.79 -5.35
N GLY A 309 12.28 -0.57 -6.20
CA GLY A 309 12.28 -0.99 -7.60
C GLY A 309 11.65 0.01 -8.58
N PRO A 310 11.75 -0.23 -9.91
CA PRO A 310 11.22 0.66 -10.94
C PRO A 310 9.69 0.82 -10.87
N LEU A 311 9.22 2.06 -11.07
CA LEU A 311 7.82 2.37 -11.22
C LEU A 311 7.28 2.04 -12.62
N CYS A 312 6.24 1.22 -12.64
CA CYS A 312 5.36 0.95 -13.77
C CYS A 312 4.10 1.82 -13.61
N TYR A 313 4.03 2.93 -14.34
CA TYR A 313 2.95 3.90 -14.24
C TYR A 313 1.91 3.72 -15.34
N GLY A 314 0.66 3.49 -14.94
CA GLY A 314 -0.49 3.53 -15.82
C GLY A 314 -1.06 4.93 -16.00
N GLU A 315 -1.01 5.45 -17.22
CA GLU A 315 -1.58 6.74 -17.57
C GLU A 315 -2.98 6.57 -18.19
N PRO A 316 -4.08 6.91 -17.47
CA PRO A 316 -5.43 6.60 -17.90
C PRO A 316 -5.83 7.35 -19.18
N LYS A 317 -5.46 8.63 -19.25
CA LYS A 317 -5.77 9.51 -20.40
C LYS A 317 -5.10 9.03 -21.68
N ALA A 318 -3.85 8.58 -21.58
CA ALA A 318 -3.06 8.09 -22.71
C ALA A 318 -3.30 6.60 -23.01
N LYS A 319 -3.99 5.87 -22.12
CA LYS A 319 -4.13 4.40 -22.17
C LYS A 319 -2.78 3.69 -22.35
N LYS A 320 -1.73 4.20 -21.69
CA LYS A 320 -0.35 3.74 -21.82
C LYS A 320 0.18 3.32 -20.46
N ILE A 321 1.00 2.26 -20.45
CA ILE A 321 1.87 1.95 -19.32
C ILE A 321 3.30 2.38 -19.65
N HIS A 322 3.89 3.11 -18.73
CA HIS A 322 5.28 3.51 -18.76
C HIS A 322 6.04 2.62 -17.78
N ILE A 323 7.13 1.99 -18.21
CA ILE A 323 7.88 1.02 -17.40
C ILE A 323 9.24 1.64 -17.06
N GLY A 324 9.55 1.74 -15.77
CA GLY A 324 10.80 2.32 -15.30
C GLY A 324 10.86 3.82 -15.53
N LEU A 325 9.95 4.56 -14.89
CA LEU A 325 10.05 6.03 -14.85
C LEU A 325 11.41 6.45 -14.27
N SER A 326 11.95 7.56 -14.79
CA SER A 326 13.12 8.18 -14.17
C SER A 326 12.72 8.86 -12.84
N ASP A 327 13.68 9.08 -11.94
CA ASP A 327 13.43 9.81 -10.69
C ASP A 327 12.81 11.20 -10.94
N ALA A 328 13.21 11.86 -12.03
CA ALA A 328 12.65 13.14 -12.45
C ALA A 328 11.17 13.01 -12.86
N ASP A 329 10.82 11.96 -13.60
CA ASP A 329 9.43 11.68 -13.99
C ASP A 329 8.57 11.26 -12.79
N GLU A 330 9.12 10.47 -11.86
CA GLU A 330 8.43 10.11 -10.62
C GLU A 330 8.14 11.34 -9.77
N LYS A 331 9.11 12.27 -9.66
CA LYS A 331 8.90 13.54 -8.96
C LYS A 331 7.84 14.41 -9.65
N ALA A 332 7.93 14.56 -10.97
CA ALA A 332 6.95 15.34 -11.74
C ALA A 332 5.52 14.74 -11.63
N LEU A 333 5.43 13.40 -11.59
CA LEU A 333 4.19 12.69 -11.36
C LEU A 333 3.64 12.99 -9.96
N PHE A 334 4.47 12.98 -8.91
CA PHE A 334 4.06 13.39 -7.57
C PHE A 334 3.49 14.81 -7.55
N ASP A 335 4.22 15.77 -8.14
CA ASP A 335 3.81 17.18 -8.19
C ASP A 335 2.45 17.33 -8.92
N ARG A 336 2.25 16.59 -10.01
CA ARG A 336 0.97 16.55 -10.75
C ARG A 336 -0.17 15.95 -9.91
N ARG A 337 0.06 14.83 -9.22
CA ARG A 337 -0.97 14.18 -8.40
C ARG A 337 -1.37 15.05 -7.22
N LEU A 338 -0.38 15.70 -6.60
CA LEU A 338 -0.59 16.66 -5.52
C LEU A 338 -1.47 17.82 -6.00
N GLU A 339 -1.17 18.39 -7.16
CA GLU A 339 -1.96 19.47 -7.75
C GLU A 339 -3.38 19.02 -8.13
N PHE A 340 -3.54 17.82 -8.68
CA PHE A 340 -4.85 17.24 -8.93
C PHE A 340 -5.66 17.10 -7.65
N LEU A 341 -5.05 16.57 -6.58
CA LEU A 341 -5.68 16.44 -5.27
C LEU A 341 -6.03 17.81 -4.64
N ARG A 342 -5.22 18.84 -4.87
CA ARG A 342 -5.57 20.21 -4.44
C ARG A 342 -6.85 20.70 -5.11
N LYS A 343 -6.99 20.46 -6.42
CA LYS A 343 -8.16 20.87 -7.20
C LYS A 343 -9.38 19.98 -6.99
N ASN A 344 -9.17 18.72 -6.65
CA ASN A 344 -10.19 17.67 -6.62
C ASN A 344 -10.12 16.83 -5.32
N PRO A 345 -10.21 17.44 -4.13
CA PRO A 345 -9.96 16.75 -2.87
C PRO A 345 -10.87 15.54 -2.61
N LYS A 346 -12.14 15.59 -3.04
CA LYS A 346 -13.10 14.48 -2.96
C LYS A 346 -12.74 13.25 -3.79
N HIS A 347 -11.83 13.40 -4.76
CA HIS A 347 -11.41 12.34 -5.69
C HIS A 347 -10.10 11.68 -5.24
N TRP A 348 -9.69 11.90 -3.99
CA TRP A 348 -8.50 11.35 -3.34
C TRP A 348 -8.37 9.83 -3.47
N GLY A 349 -9.45 9.10 -3.20
CA GLY A 349 -9.48 7.64 -3.20
C GLY A 349 -9.94 7.02 -4.52
N ASP A 350 -10.45 7.82 -5.47
CA ASP A 350 -11.12 7.34 -6.68
C ASP A 350 -10.27 6.40 -7.54
N HIS A 351 -8.94 6.55 -7.43
CA HIS A 351 -7.99 5.73 -8.18
C HIS A 351 -7.33 4.62 -7.37
N HIS A 352 -7.63 4.53 -6.07
CA HIS A 352 -7.05 3.60 -5.12
C HIS A 352 -7.94 2.37 -4.88
N HIS A 353 -8.33 1.68 -5.95
CA HIS A 353 -9.19 0.51 -5.89
C HIS A 353 -8.65 -0.63 -6.76
N LEU A 354 -8.56 -1.84 -6.18
CA LEU A 354 -8.10 -3.08 -6.83
C LEU A 354 -8.95 -3.45 -8.04
N ALA A 355 -10.27 -3.33 -7.90
CA ALA A 355 -11.27 -3.66 -8.91
C ALA A 355 -12.28 -2.52 -9.03
N GLY A 356 -12.80 -2.35 -10.24
CA GLY A 356 -14.13 -1.79 -10.40
C GLY A 356 -15.08 -2.93 -10.05
N MET A 357 -15.88 -2.75 -9.00
CA MET A 357 -16.90 -3.70 -8.55
C MET A 357 -17.69 -4.26 -9.75
N THR A 358 -17.89 -5.57 -9.83
CA THR A 358 -18.52 -6.20 -11.00
C THR A 358 -20.03 -5.93 -11.06
N ALA A 359 -20.39 -4.88 -11.81
CA ALA A 359 -21.28 -4.92 -12.99
C ALA A 359 -20.50 -4.43 -14.22
N GLU A 360 -19.16 -4.55 -14.11
CA GLU A 360 -18.02 -3.70 -14.52
C GLU A 360 -18.20 -2.45 -15.41
N VAL A 361 -19.12 -2.47 -16.36
CA VAL A 361 -19.15 -1.55 -17.51
C VAL A 361 -20.59 -1.33 -18.00
N THR A 362 -21.57 -2.10 -17.52
CA THR A 362 -22.90 -2.19 -18.16
C THR A 362 -23.77 -0.95 -18.03
N ALA A 363 -23.49 -0.02 -17.12
CA ALA A 363 -24.24 1.24 -17.02
C ALA A 363 -23.58 2.43 -17.77
N LYS A 364 -22.24 2.49 -17.89
CA LYS A 364 -21.50 3.63 -18.50
C LYS A 364 -20.12 3.19 -19.07
N PRO A 365 -19.85 3.38 -20.39
CA PRO A 365 -18.74 2.75 -21.13
C PRO A 365 -17.32 3.34 -20.93
N SER A 366 -16.98 3.95 -19.78
CA SER A 366 -15.70 4.68 -19.61
C SER A 366 -14.81 4.33 -18.39
N LYS A 367 -15.10 3.30 -17.59
CA LYS A 367 -14.25 2.95 -16.43
C LYS A 367 -14.11 1.43 -16.26
N ARG A 368 -12.95 0.89 -16.59
CA ARG A 368 -12.44 -0.39 -16.05
C ARG A 368 -11.91 -0.12 -14.63
N GLY A 369 -11.85 -1.12 -13.76
CA GLY A 369 -11.03 -1.03 -12.54
C GLY A 369 -9.62 -0.58 -12.90
N ASN A 370 -9.14 0.48 -12.27
CA ASN A 370 -7.96 1.23 -12.70
C ASN A 370 -6.70 0.36 -12.89
N TYR A 371 -6.42 -0.51 -11.93
CA TYR A 371 -5.30 -1.45 -12.00
C TYR A 371 -5.61 -2.63 -12.93
N THR A 372 -6.82 -3.18 -12.91
CA THR A 372 -7.27 -4.23 -13.85
C THR A 372 -7.07 -3.81 -15.31
N ALA A 373 -7.45 -2.58 -15.65
CA ALA A 373 -7.30 -2.00 -16.98
C ALA A 373 -5.85 -1.88 -17.45
N LEU A 374 -4.93 -1.72 -16.49
CA LEU A 374 -3.52 -1.47 -16.74
C LEU A 374 -2.75 -2.75 -17.08
N VAL A 375 -3.13 -3.85 -16.43
CA VAL A 375 -2.45 -5.15 -16.56
C VAL A 375 -3.22 -6.16 -17.42
N SER A 376 -4.45 -5.83 -17.85
CA SER A 376 -5.17 -6.54 -18.92
C SER A 376 -4.72 -6.06 -20.29
#